data_AF-A0A316DCM8-F1
#
_entry.id   AF-A0A316DCM8-F1
#
_cell.length_a   1.000
_cell.length_b   1.000
_cell.length_c   1.000
_cell.angle_alpha   90.00
_cell.angle_beta   90.00
_cell.angle_gamma   90.00
#
_symmetry.space_group_name_H-M   'P 1'
#
loop_
_entity.id
_entity.type
_entity.pdbx_description
1 polymer ?
#
loop_
_entity_poly.entity_id
_entity_poly.type
_entity_poly.pdbx_seq_one_letter_code
_entity_poly.pdbx_strand_id
1 'polypeptide(L)'
;MTDSFQSLSAVKAVLIMHLLRQQVEADLNLLASAPLLLSQCLVERLQGIHGLLLNRVADHKRLLRRYGVRIVEQQKNSLDFQIAYMERGYRVQHCFLLATLQAEAQVLFKTLLEGGTT
;
A
#
# COMPACT_ATOMS: atom_id res chain seq x y z
N MET A 1 -15.42 4.83 24.15
CA MET A 1 -15.66 3.66 23.29
C MET A 1 -14.33 3.31 22.65
N THR A 2 -13.67 2.24 23.08
CA THR A 2 -12.39 1.81 22.51
C THR A 2 -12.66 1.19 21.15
N ASP A 3 -12.32 1.90 20.07
CA ASP A 3 -12.27 1.30 18.74
C ASP A 3 -11.37 0.06 18.81
N SER A 4 -12.00 -1.12 18.73
CA SER A 4 -11.29 -2.39 18.68
C SER A 4 -10.39 -2.37 17.45
N PHE A 5 -9.08 -2.52 17.65
CA PHE A 5 -8.14 -2.57 16.55
C PHE A 5 -8.53 -3.66 15.54
N GLN A 6 -8.77 -3.27 14.28
CA GLN A 6 -9.14 -4.18 13.21
C GLN A 6 -7.89 -4.63 12.44
N SER A 7 -7.29 -5.72 12.88
CA SER A 7 -6.07 -6.31 12.32
C SER A 7 -6.15 -6.51 10.81
N LEU A 8 -7.27 -7.06 10.31
CA LEU A 8 -7.48 -7.26 8.88
C LEU A 8 -7.44 -5.96 8.06
N SER A 9 -8.10 -4.91 8.55
CA SER A 9 -8.17 -3.61 7.88
C SER A 9 -6.78 -2.97 7.80
N ALA A 10 -6.03 -2.99 8.92
CA ALA A 10 -4.67 -2.48 8.96
C ALA A 10 -3.72 -3.27 8.05
N VAL A 11 -3.84 -4.60 8.01
CA VAL A 11 -3.05 -5.46 7.11
C VAL A 11 -3.38 -5.16 5.65
N LYS A 12 -4.66 -5.03 5.29
CA LYS A 12 -5.11 -4.68 3.95
C LYS A 12 -4.62 -3.30 3.51
N ALA A 13 -4.66 -2.30 4.40
CA ALA A 13 -4.13 -0.97 4.11
C ALA A 13 -2.63 -1.01 3.75
N VAL A 14 -1.83 -1.78 4.50
CA VAL A 14 -0.40 -1.98 4.17
C VAL A 14 -0.23 -2.62 2.79
N LEU A 15 -1.06 -3.59 2.43
CA LEU A 15 -1.02 -4.25 1.12
C LEU A 15 -1.33 -3.27 -0.01
N ILE A 16 -2.41 -2.50 0.13
CA ILE A 16 -2.84 -1.49 -0.87
C ILE A 16 -1.72 -0.46 -1.09
N MET A 17 -1.16 0.06 0.00
CA MET A 17 -0.05 1.03 -0.09
C MET A 17 1.20 0.43 -0.74
N HIS A 18 1.49 -0.86 -0.51
CA HIS A 18 2.60 -1.54 -1.17
C HIS A 18 2.36 -1.74 -2.67
N LEU A 19 1.15 -2.12 -3.07
CA LEU A 19 0.77 -2.22 -4.49
C LEU A 19 0.89 -0.87 -5.19
N LEU A 20 0.35 0.18 -4.56
CA LEU A 20 0.42 1.53 -5.11
C LEU A 20 1.86 2.02 -5.23
N ARG A 21 2.70 1.75 -4.22
CA ARG A 21 4.13 2.08 -4.28
C ARG A 21 4.82 1.39 -5.46
N GLN A 22 4.59 0.09 -5.67
CA GLN A 22 5.18 -0.64 -6.80
C GLN A 22 4.77 -0.04 -8.15
N GLN A 23 3.52 0.40 -8.26
CA GLN A 23 3.02 1.05 -9.47
C GLN A 23 3.69 2.42 -9.69
N VAL A 24 3.74 3.28 -8.67
CA VAL A 24 4.41 4.60 -8.77
C VAL A 24 5.90 4.44 -9.09
N GLU A 25 6.57 3.45 -8.52
CA GLU A 25 7.97 3.13 -8.81
C GLU A 25 8.16 2.70 -10.28
N ALA A 26 7.24 1.88 -10.82
CA ALA A 26 7.24 1.53 -12.24
C ALA A 26 6.99 2.75 -13.14
N ASP A 27 6.03 3.62 -12.79
CA ASP A 27 5.71 4.84 -13.53
C ASP A 27 6.90 5.81 -13.55
N LEU A 28 7.59 5.99 -12.42
CA LEU A 28 8.80 6.80 -12.33
C LEU A 28 9.93 6.24 -13.21
N ASN A 29 10.12 4.92 -13.23
CA ASN A 29 11.12 4.27 -14.08
C ASN A 29 10.80 4.45 -15.57
N LEU A 30 9.52 4.35 -15.96
CA LEU A 30 9.08 4.60 -17.34
C LEU A 30 9.33 6.05 -17.75
N LEU A 31 8.98 7.02 -16.89
CA LEU A 31 9.18 8.44 -17.16
C LEU A 31 10.65 8.82 -17.23
N ALA A 32 11.52 8.19 -16.42
CA ALA A 32 12.96 8.39 -16.49
C ALA A 32 13.55 7.93 -17.84
N SER A 33 12.94 6.92 -18.47
CA SER A 33 13.38 6.40 -19.78
C SER A 33 12.82 7.18 -20.99
N ALA A 34 11.85 8.09 -20.77
CA ALA A 34 11.16 8.81 -21.83
C ALA A 34 11.64 10.29 -21.94
N PRO A 35 12.12 10.76 -23.10
CA PRO A 35 12.54 12.14 -23.29
C PRO A 35 11.32 13.05 -23.46
N LEU A 36 10.71 13.46 -22.35
CA LEU A 36 9.55 14.36 -22.32
C LEU A 36 9.93 15.71 -21.71
N LEU A 37 9.67 16.80 -22.46
CA LEU A 37 10.00 18.19 -22.09
C LEU A 37 9.20 18.75 -20.89
N LEU A 38 8.10 18.09 -20.50
CA LEU A 38 7.21 18.49 -19.39
C LEU A 38 7.18 17.47 -18.23
N SER A 39 8.13 16.54 -18.18
CA SER A 39 8.12 15.46 -17.19
C SER A 39 8.52 15.88 -15.78
N GLN A 40 9.29 16.96 -15.62
CA GLN A 40 9.93 17.29 -14.34
C GLN A 40 8.93 17.55 -13.21
N CYS A 41 7.92 18.41 -13.41
CA CYS A 41 6.91 18.69 -12.37
C CYS A 41 6.11 17.43 -11.98
N LEU A 42 5.83 16.56 -12.95
CA LEU A 42 5.11 15.31 -12.72
C LEU A 42 5.98 14.30 -11.97
N VAL A 43 7.26 14.21 -12.33
CA VAL A 43 8.26 13.38 -11.65
C VAL A 43 8.43 13.82 -10.20
N GLU A 44 8.59 15.13 -9.94
CA GLU A 44 8.69 15.67 -8.58
C GLU A 44 7.44 15.35 -7.75
N ARG A 45 6.24 15.50 -8.34
CA ARG A 45 4.98 15.17 -7.66
C ARG A 45 4.88 13.67 -7.34
N LEU A 46 5.22 12.80 -8.29
CA LEU A 46 5.22 11.35 -8.09
C LEU A 46 6.27 10.91 -7.06
N GLN A 47 7.45 11.53 -7.06
CA GLN A 47 8.48 11.30 -6.04
C GLN A 47 7.98 11.71 -4.64
N GLY A 48 7.28 12.84 -4.54
CA GLY A 48 6.63 13.26 -3.30
C GLY A 48 5.61 12.24 -2.79
N ILE A 49 4.75 11.73 -3.68
CA ILE A 49 3.77 10.68 -3.35
C ILE A 49 4.49 9.39 -2.93
N HIS A 50 5.53 8.98 -3.65
CA HIS A 50 6.33 7.81 -3.31
C HIS A 50 6.94 7.92 -1.91
N GLY A 51 7.51 9.08 -1.56
CA GLY A 51 8.03 9.36 -0.22
C GLY A 51 6.94 9.29 0.88
N LEU A 52 5.77 9.88 0.62
CA LEU A 52 4.63 9.80 1.53
C LEU A 52 4.15 8.36 1.75
N LEU A 53 4.09 7.55 0.69
CA LEU A 53 3.71 6.14 0.79
C LEU A 53 4.71 5.34 1.64
N LEU A 54 6.01 5.58 1.50
CA LEU A 54 7.03 4.93 2.33
C LEU A 54 6.83 5.22 3.81
N ASN A 55 6.58 6.49 4.16
CA ASN A 55 6.34 6.89 5.54
C ASN A 55 5.06 6.24 6.09
N ARG A 56 3.95 6.29 5.35
CA ARG A 56 2.67 5.68 5.76
C ARG A 56 2.77 4.17 5.94
N VAL A 57 3.47 3.48 5.04
CA VAL A 57 3.73 2.04 5.17
C VAL A 57 4.53 1.75 6.43
N ALA A 58 5.56 2.55 6.73
CA ALA A 58 6.35 2.38 7.94
C ALA A 58 5.49 2.56 9.20
N ASP A 59 4.62 3.56 9.23
CA ASP A 59 3.73 3.83 10.36
C ASP A 59 2.69 2.73 10.56
N HIS A 60 2.08 2.23 9.48
CA HIS A 60 1.15 1.10 9.58
C HIS A 60 1.86 -0.19 10.02
N LYS A 61 3.10 -0.44 9.55
CA LYS A 61 3.91 -1.58 10.04
C LYS A 61 4.25 -1.45 11.52
N ARG A 62 4.57 -0.25 12.00
CA ARG A 62 4.78 0.02 13.44
C ARG A 62 3.51 -0.23 14.23
N LEU A 63 2.36 0.19 13.70
CA LEU A 63 1.06 -0.03 14.31
C LEU A 63 0.74 -1.53 14.43
N LEU A 64 0.90 -2.30 13.34
CA LEU A 64 0.73 -3.76 13.37
C LEU A 64 1.59 -4.43 14.44
N ARG A 65 2.87 -4.04 14.55
CA ARG A 65 3.78 -4.56 15.59
C ARG A 65 3.30 -4.23 17.00
N ARG A 66 2.80 -3.01 17.25
CA ARG A 66 2.27 -2.60 18.56
C ARG A 66 1.09 -3.47 18.99
N TYR A 67 0.26 -3.91 18.05
CA TYR A 67 -0.88 -4.81 18.32
C TYR A 67 -0.53 -6.30 18.22
N GLY A 68 0.76 -6.65 18.11
CA GLY A 68 1.19 -8.05 18.04
C GLY A 68 0.81 -8.76 16.75
N VAL A 69 0.56 -8.00 15.67
CA VAL A 69 0.29 -8.55 14.34
C VAL A 69 1.58 -8.62 13.54
N ARG A 70 1.94 -9.84 13.11
CA ARG A 70 3.14 -10.09 12.30
C ARG A 70 2.77 -10.80 11.02
N ILE A 71 3.06 -10.18 9.88
CA ILE A 71 2.89 -10.83 8.59
C ILE A 71 3.96 -11.92 8.44
N VAL A 72 3.53 -13.14 8.14
CA VAL A 72 4.38 -14.33 8.00
C VAL A 72 4.60 -14.66 6.53
N GLU A 73 3.54 -14.53 5.73
CA GLU A 73 3.56 -14.96 4.34
C GLU A 73 2.73 -14.02 3.48
N GLN A 74 3.25 -13.71 2.29
CA GLN A 74 2.57 -12.93 1.26
C GLN A 74 2.82 -13.61 -0.08
N GLN A 75 1.75 -13.97 -0.78
CA GLN A 75 1.82 -14.55 -2.11
C GLN A 75 0.92 -13.75 -3.05
N LYS A 76 1.48 -13.32 -4.18
CA LYS A 76 0.78 -12.56 -5.22
C LYS A 76 0.72 -13.41 -6.48
N ASN A 77 -0.48 -13.71 -6.94
CA ASN A 77 -0.74 -14.33 -8.23
C ASN A 77 -1.39 -13.31 -9.19
N SER A 78 -1.67 -13.72 -10.42
CA SER A 78 -2.30 -12.86 -11.43
C SER A 78 -3.73 -12.44 -11.08
N LEU A 79 -4.47 -13.29 -10.36
CA LEU A 79 -5.86 -13.04 -9.96
C LEU A 79 -5.99 -12.63 -8.49
N ASP A 80 -5.20 -13.23 -7.61
CA ASP A 80 -5.41 -13.19 -6.17
C ASP A 80 -4.16 -12.74 -5.41
N PHE A 81 -4.40 -12.18 -4.23
CA PHE A 81 -3.39 -11.86 -3.24
C PHE A 81 -3.70 -12.58 -1.94
N GLN A 82 -2.81 -13.50 -1.54
CA GLN A 82 -2.93 -14.23 -0.30
C GLN A 82 -1.98 -13.66 0.75
N ILE A 83 -2.48 -13.50 1.96
CA ILE A 83 -1.69 -13.05 3.11
C ILE A 83 -1.98 -13.93 4.33
N ALA A 84 -0.91 -14.35 5.00
CA ALA A 84 -0.98 -14.95 6.31
C ALA A 84 -0.25 -14.09 7.34
N TYR A 85 -0.88 -13.85 8.47
CA TYR A 85 -0.31 -13.13 9.60
C TYR A 85 -0.60 -13.84 10.92
N MET A 86 0.28 -13.64 11.88
CA MET A 86 0.05 -14.04 13.27
C MET A 86 -0.62 -12.90 14.00
N GLU A 87 -1.67 -13.21 14.74
CA GLU A 87 -2.33 -12.30 15.67
C GLU A 87 -2.48 -13.03 17.01
N ARG A 88 -1.85 -12.50 18.07
CA ARG A 88 -1.92 -13.05 19.44
C ARG A 88 -1.61 -14.55 19.53
N GLY A 89 -0.72 -15.05 18.66
CA GLY A 89 -0.34 -16.47 18.60
C GLY A 89 -1.18 -17.34 17.65
N TYR A 90 -2.24 -16.80 17.05
CA TYR A 90 -3.05 -17.49 16.05
C TYR A 90 -2.60 -17.12 14.63
N ARG A 91 -2.50 -18.12 13.75
CA ARG A 91 -2.29 -17.89 12.32
C ARG A 91 -3.62 -17.59 11.65
N VAL A 92 -3.72 -16.41 11.06
CA VAL A 92 -4.88 -15.95 10.28
C VAL A 92 -4.46 -15.85 8.82
N GLN A 93 -5.32 -16.30 7.91
CA GLN A 93 -5.08 -16.25 6.47
C GLN A 93 -6.27 -15.59 5.77
N HIS A 94 -5.97 -14.70 4.82
CA HIS A 94 -6.96 -14.08 3.96
C HIS A 94 -6.53 -14.15 2.50
N CYS A 95 -7.52 -14.25 1.62
CA CYS A 95 -7.37 -14.11 0.20
C CYS A 95 -8.16 -12.89 -0.27
N PHE A 96 -7.56 -12.07 -1.11
CA PHE A 96 -8.18 -10.92 -1.72
C PHE A 96 -8.08 -11.04 -3.23
N LEU A 97 -9.13 -10.60 -3.95
CA LEU A 97 -9.05 -10.41 -5.38
C LEU A 97 -8.10 -9.25 -5.69
N LEU A 98 -7.16 -9.44 -6.62
CA LEU A 98 -6.20 -8.40 -6.98
C LEU A 98 -6.91 -7.17 -7.56
N ALA A 99 -7.97 -7.38 -8.36
CA ALA A 99 -8.75 -6.31 -8.95
C ALA A 99 -9.40 -5.38 -7.91
N THR A 100 -9.86 -5.92 -6.78
CA THR A 100 -10.47 -5.10 -5.72
C THR A 100 -9.41 -4.29 -4.98
N LEU A 101 -8.26 -4.89 -4.69
CA LEU A 101 -7.11 -4.18 -4.11
C LEU A 101 -6.58 -3.07 -5.02
N GLN A 102 -6.55 -3.30 -6.34
CA GLN A 102 -6.17 -2.30 -7.33
C GLN A 102 -7.17 -1.15 -7.40
N ALA A 103 -8.48 -1.44 -7.38
CA ALA A 103 -9.51 -0.40 -7.36
C ALA A 103 -9.37 0.48 -6.10
N GLU A 104 -9.13 -0.11 -4.93
CA GLU A 104 -8.90 0.65 -3.69
C GLU A 104 -7.58 1.44 -3.74
N ALA A 105 -6.52 0.88 -4.32
CA ALA A 105 -5.26 1.60 -4.54
C ALA A 105 -5.46 2.82 -5.45
N GLN A 106 -6.29 2.71 -6.48
CA GLN A 106 -6.60 3.81 -7.38
C GLN A 106 -7.39 4.92 -6.68
N VAL A 107 -8.34 4.56 -5.81
CA VAL A 107 -9.06 5.53 -4.96
C VAL A 107 -8.07 6.27 -4.05
N LEU A 108 -7.19 5.53 -3.36
CA LEU A 108 -6.15 6.13 -2.51
C LEU A 108 -5.19 7.03 -3.28
N PHE A 109 -4.82 6.65 -4.51
CA PHE A 109 -3.96 7.49 -5.34
C PHE A 109 -4.61 8.82 -5.70
N LYS A 110 -5.90 8.80 -6.06
CA LYS A 110 -6.66 10.02 -6.35
C LYS A 110 -6.74 10.94 -5.13
N THR A 111 -7.02 10.38 -3.95
CA THR A 111 -7.06 11.20 -2.72
C THR A 111 -5.70 11.82 -2.40
N LEU A 112 -4.60 11.07 -2.58
CA LEU A 112 -3.24 11.60 -2.40
C LEU A 112 -2.88 12.69 -3.42
N LEU A 113 -3.33 12.56 -4.67
CA LEU A 113 -3.13 13.57 -5.71
C LEU A 113 -3.80 14.89 -5.35
N GLU A 114 -5.04 14.83 -4.87
CA GLU A 114 -5.87 15.96 -4.42
C GLU A 114 -5.35 16.62 -3.13
N GLY A 115 -4.32 16.04 -2.48
CA GLY A 115 -3.77 16.53 -1.22
C GLY A 115 -4.51 16.04 0.02
N GLY A 116 -5.39 15.04 -0.13
CA GLY A 116 -6.13 14.43 0.96
C GLY A 116 -5.22 13.63 1.91
N THR A 117 -5.45 13.78 3.22
CA THR A 117 -4.69 13.09 4.28
C THR A 117 -5.37 11.83 4.82
N THR A 118 -6.26 11.18 4.07
CA THR A 118 -6.99 9.98 4.55
C THR A 118 -6.06 8.87 4.98
#